data_AF-A0A0D3B1N3-F1
#
_entry.id   AF-A0A0D3B1N3-F1
#
_cell.length_a   1.000
_cell.length_b   1.000
_cell.length_c   1.000
_cell.angle_alpha   90.00
_cell.angle_beta   90.00
_cell.angle_gamma   90.00
#
_symmetry.space_group_name_H-M   'P 1'
#
loop_
_entity.id
_entity.type
_entity.pdbx_description
1 polymer ?
#
loop_
_entity_poly.entity_id
_entity_poly.type
_entity_poly.pdbx_seq_one_letter_code
_entity_poly.pdbx_strand_id
1 'polypeptide(L)'
;MADAGGLSLFIKAIGEFARGCHAPTIPPTWERHLLSARVPPRVTQTHREYDEPAVAETESATEDEDTLVSKSFFFGGAEMSAIRELLPPDIANRSTGLETLTAFLWCQRTAALRPDANKEMRVIFIVNARPKLKNPTLPRGYYGNAFAFPVAIATARDLAEKPLEFALRLVKEAKASVTEEYMRSLADLMVTKGRPKFLADGAYLISDVRNFADIDLGVWGKPVYGGIGKAGVMDSLGSSFYVSLENRKGERGILVPVCLPEKAMQRFVEELDAVFNGVRFAFSTLKILSDNLTLIRAISGNLQSKKSLEL
;
A
#
# COMPACT_ATOMS: atom_id res chain seq x y z
N MET A 1 -3.84 21.34 1.31
CA MET A 1 -3.63 19.94 0.86
C MET A 1 -3.73 18.97 2.04
N ALA A 2 -4.27 17.78 1.82
CA ALA A 2 -4.64 16.79 2.84
C ALA A 2 -4.19 15.38 2.43
N ASP A 3 -4.01 14.48 3.39
CA ASP A 3 -3.70 13.08 3.15
C ASP A 3 -4.99 12.27 2.96
N ALA A 4 -4.87 10.96 2.72
CA ALA A 4 -6.02 10.07 2.55
C ALA A 4 -6.97 10.08 3.76
N GLY A 5 -6.44 10.25 4.98
CA GLY A 5 -7.24 10.37 6.19
C GLY A 5 -8.06 11.67 6.22
N GLY A 6 -7.43 12.79 5.86
CA GLY A 6 -8.10 14.09 5.73
C GLY A 6 -9.12 14.12 4.60
N LEU A 7 -8.80 13.53 3.46
CA LEU A 7 -9.75 13.37 2.35
C LEU A 7 -10.96 12.53 2.75
N SER A 8 -10.77 11.47 3.54
CA SER A 8 -11.88 10.68 4.08
C SER A 8 -12.83 11.51 4.96
N LEU A 9 -12.30 12.42 5.80
CA LEU A 9 -13.13 13.35 6.58
C LEU A 9 -13.94 14.29 5.67
N PHE A 10 -13.30 14.82 4.63
CA PHE A 10 -13.95 15.70 3.67
C PHE A 10 -15.11 15.01 2.92
N ILE A 11 -14.89 13.79 2.41
CA ILE A 11 -15.92 13.04 1.69
C ILE A 11 -17.08 12.67 2.63
N LYS A 12 -16.79 12.31 3.89
CA LYS A 12 -17.84 12.05 4.89
C LYS A 12 -18.71 13.29 5.15
N ALA A 13 -18.09 14.47 5.27
CA ALA A 13 -18.83 15.72 5.42
C ALA A 13 -19.74 16.00 4.22
N ILE A 14 -19.27 15.74 2.99
CA ILE A 14 -20.11 15.82 1.78
C ILE A 14 -21.32 14.87 1.88
N GLY A 15 -21.10 13.62 2.29
CA GLY A 15 -22.18 12.65 2.47
C GLY A 15 -23.21 13.10 3.51
N GLU A 16 -22.78 13.74 4.60
CA GLU A 16 -23.66 14.33 5.59
C GLU A 16 -24.47 15.51 5.04
N PHE A 17 -23.85 16.43 4.31
CA PHE A 17 -24.56 17.52 3.64
C PHE A 17 -25.56 17.01 2.61
N ALA A 18 -25.22 15.96 1.85
CA ALA A 18 -26.12 15.32 0.91
C ALA A 18 -27.36 14.71 1.59
N ARG A 19 -27.25 14.28 2.86
CA ARG A 19 -28.39 13.83 3.69
C ARG A 19 -29.19 14.97 4.32
N GLY A 20 -28.81 16.22 4.09
CA GLY A 20 -29.47 17.40 4.66
C GLY A 20 -28.95 17.81 6.04
N CYS A 21 -27.81 17.28 6.51
CA CYS A 21 -27.18 17.81 7.72
C CYS A 21 -26.71 19.25 7.47
N HIS A 22 -26.92 20.17 8.41
CA HIS A 22 -26.52 21.58 8.26
C HIS A 22 -25.04 21.83 8.61
N ALA A 23 -24.39 20.89 9.28
CA ALA A 23 -22.98 20.95 9.67
C ALA A 23 -22.41 19.53 9.73
N PRO A 24 -21.09 19.35 9.51
CA PRO A 24 -20.47 18.05 9.60
C PRO A 24 -20.38 17.60 11.06
N THR A 25 -20.60 16.30 11.31
CA THR A 25 -20.49 15.68 12.64
C THR A 25 -19.10 15.88 13.24
N ILE A 26 -18.08 15.90 12.38
CA ILE A 26 -16.70 16.22 12.74
C ILE A 26 -16.32 17.56 12.09
N PRO A 27 -16.28 18.66 12.85
CA PRO A 27 -15.85 19.95 12.32
C PRO A 27 -14.39 19.89 11.83
N PRO A 28 -14.07 20.43 10.65
CA PRO A 28 -12.69 20.43 10.15
C PRO A 28 -11.81 21.36 11.00
N THR A 29 -10.57 20.93 11.25
CA THR A 29 -9.60 21.66 12.08
C THR A 29 -8.30 21.94 11.31
N TRP A 30 -7.85 23.21 11.31
CA TRP A 30 -6.71 23.69 10.51
C TRP A 30 -5.38 23.81 11.30
N GLU A 31 -5.31 23.24 12.51
CA GLU A 31 -4.19 23.36 13.46
C GLU A 31 -2.91 22.62 13.01
N ARG A 32 -2.38 22.97 11.83
CA ARG A 32 -1.15 22.41 11.25
C ARG A 32 0.09 22.73 12.08
N HIS A 33 0.03 23.81 12.85
CA HIS A 33 1.11 24.21 13.75
C HIS A 33 1.44 23.14 14.81
N LEU A 34 0.49 22.24 15.13
CA LEU A 34 0.71 21.11 16.05
C LEU A 34 1.74 20.09 15.54
N LEU A 35 2.07 20.13 14.23
CA LEU A 35 3.08 19.29 13.58
C LEU A 35 4.32 20.09 13.16
N SER A 36 4.51 21.30 13.69
CA SER A 36 5.72 22.08 13.43
C SER A 36 6.96 21.36 13.94
N ALA A 37 8.08 21.58 13.26
CA ALA A 37 9.39 21.20 13.76
C ALA A 37 9.67 21.88 15.11
N ARG A 38 10.52 21.24 15.92
CA ARG A 38 11.05 21.81 17.17
C ARG A 38 11.92 23.03 16.88
N VAL A 39 12.08 23.88 17.88
CA VAL A 39 12.96 25.06 17.81
C VAL A 39 13.99 24.95 18.95
N PRO A 40 15.28 24.68 18.63
CA PRO A 40 15.82 24.37 17.31
C PRO A 40 15.39 22.98 16.80
N PRO A 41 15.40 22.73 15.48
CA PRO A 41 15.16 21.40 14.92
C PRO A 41 16.21 20.40 15.41
N ARG A 42 15.79 19.20 15.82
CA ARG A 42 16.69 18.15 16.30
C ARG A 42 16.27 16.80 15.74
N VAL A 43 16.94 16.33 14.69
CA VAL A 43 16.71 14.96 14.18
C VAL A 43 17.24 13.96 15.19
N THR A 44 16.37 13.14 15.76
CA THR A 44 16.66 12.20 16.87
C THR A 44 16.50 10.73 16.50
N GLN A 45 15.94 10.45 15.33
CA GLN A 45 15.72 9.11 14.80
C GLN A 45 16.36 9.00 13.42
N THR A 46 16.82 7.79 13.08
CA THR A 46 17.30 7.49 11.74
C THR A 46 16.10 7.25 10.83
N HIS A 47 15.95 8.09 9.81
CA HIS A 47 14.90 8.00 8.81
C HIS A 47 15.42 7.35 7.53
N ARG A 48 15.58 6.03 7.59
CA ARG A 48 16.18 5.21 6.52
C ARG A 48 15.47 5.36 5.18
N GLU A 49 14.19 5.71 5.20
CA GLU A 49 13.40 5.97 4.01
C GLU A 49 13.94 7.16 3.19
N TYR A 50 14.69 8.08 3.81
CA TYR A 50 15.33 9.23 3.17
C TYR A 50 16.86 9.14 3.15
N ASP A 51 17.42 7.93 3.27
CA ASP A 51 18.87 7.72 3.08
C ASP A 51 19.28 8.23 1.68
N GLU A 52 20.44 8.88 1.60
CA GLU A 52 21.01 9.29 0.33
C GLU A 52 21.45 8.04 -0.45
N PRO A 53 21.21 7.97 -1.77
CA PRO A 53 21.67 6.84 -2.56
C PRO A 53 23.19 6.71 -2.42
N ALA A 54 23.68 5.49 -2.24
CA ALA A 54 25.11 5.24 -2.36
C ALA A 54 25.57 5.75 -3.74
N VAL A 55 26.68 6.50 -3.78
CA VAL A 55 27.30 6.93 -5.03
C VAL A 55 27.83 5.66 -5.71
N ALA A 56 26.95 4.95 -6.42
CA ALA A 56 27.33 3.90 -7.33
C ALA A 56 27.75 4.56 -8.64
N GLU A 57 28.95 4.22 -9.09
CA GLU A 57 29.40 4.51 -10.46
C GLU A 57 28.29 4.11 -11.42
N THR A 58 28.06 4.97 -12.40
CA THR A 58 26.98 4.86 -13.36
C THR A 58 27.22 3.61 -14.20
N GLU A 59 26.80 2.44 -13.72
CA GLU A 59 26.51 1.33 -14.60
C GLU A 59 25.32 1.80 -15.43
N SER A 60 25.64 2.18 -16.67
CA SER A 60 24.67 2.38 -17.73
C SER A 60 23.89 1.07 -17.86
N ALA A 61 22.80 0.95 -17.11
CA ALA A 61 21.79 -0.04 -17.37
C ALA A 61 21.38 0.19 -18.81
N THR A 62 21.71 -0.77 -19.66
CA THR A 62 21.10 -0.91 -20.98
C THR A 62 19.62 -0.67 -20.79
N GLU A 63 19.12 0.39 -21.42
CA GLU A 63 17.70 0.66 -21.57
C GLU A 63 17.09 -0.49 -22.38
N ASP A 64 16.91 -1.65 -21.76
CA ASP A 64 15.80 -2.50 -22.13
C ASP A 64 14.59 -1.66 -21.72
N GLU A 65 13.92 -1.04 -22.71
CA GLU A 65 12.58 -0.48 -22.57
C GLU A 65 11.62 -1.64 -22.22
N ASP A 66 11.80 -2.20 -21.04
CA ASP A 66 11.02 -3.29 -20.53
C ASP A 66 9.63 -2.71 -20.28
N THR A 67 8.73 -2.95 -21.24
CA THR A 67 7.38 -2.41 -21.24
C THR A 67 6.72 -2.73 -19.90
N LEU A 68 6.43 -1.68 -19.15
CA LEU A 68 5.80 -1.82 -17.84
C LEU A 68 4.34 -2.17 -18.03
N VAL A 69 3.90 -3.20 -17.32
CA VAL A 69 2.53 -3.68 -17.35
C VAL A 69 1.90 -3.57 -15.97
N SER A 70 0.68 -3.03 -15.92
CA SER A 70 -0.11 -2.97 -14.70
C SER A 70 -1.17 -4.06 -14.71
N LYS A 71 -1.23 -4.85 -13.63
CA LYS A 71 -2.21 -5.91 -13.40
C LYS A 71 -2.77 -5.79 -11.99
N SER A 72 -4.06 -6.05 -11.82
CA SER A 72 -4.69 -6.03 -10.49
C SER A 72 -4.99 -7.44 -10.00
N PHE A 73 -4.60 -7.72 -8.75
CA PHE A 73 -4.72 -9.03 -8.09
C PHE A 73 -5.72 -8.94 -6.96
N PHE A 74 -6.61 -9.92 -6.84
CA PHE A 74 -7.63 -9.97 -5.79
C PHE A 74 -7.24 -11.01 -4.74
N PHE A 75 -7.25 -10.61 -3.47
CA PHE A 75 -6.97 -11.47 -2.32
C PHE A 75 -8.24 -11.56 -1.47
N GLY A 76 -8.97 -12.66 -1.64
CA GLY A 76 -10.17 -12.99 -0.90
C GLY A 76 -9.86 -13.74 0.40
N GLY A 77 -10.88 -14.39 0.95
CA GLY A 77 -10.73 -15.16 2.19
C GLY A 77 -9.80 -16.36 2.04
N ALA A 78 -9.90 -17.06 0.90
CA ALA A 78 -9.08 -18.23 0.60
C ALA A 78 -7.60 -17.87 0.46
N GLU A 79 -7.27 -16.82 -0.30
CA GLU A 79 -5.87 -16.42 -0.50
C GLU A 79 -5.25 -15.89 0.78
N MET A 80 -5.99 -15.07 1.53
CA MET A 80 -5.51 -14.58 2.82
C MET A 80 -5.29 -15.72 3.82
N SER A 81 -6.06 -16.82 3.72
CA SER A 81 -5.85 -18.02 4.53
C SER A 81 -4.61 -18.78 4.08
N ALA A 82 -4.44 -19.00 2.77
CA ALA A 82 -3.25 -19.65 2.21
C ALA A 82 -1.95 -18.91 2.56
N ILE A 83 -1.94 -17.56 2.51
CA ILE A 83 -0.77 -16.77 2.94
C ILE A 83 -0.50 -16.97 4.45
N ARG A 84 -1.55 -17.06 5.26
CA ARG A 84 -1.41 -17.28 6.72
C ARG A 84 -0.87 -18.67 7.05
N GLU A 85 -1.14 -19.68 6.23
CA GLU A 85 -0.61 -21.04 6.39
C GLU A 85 0.92 -21.11 6.14
N LEU A 86 1.50 -20.12 5.46
CA LEU A 86 2.96 -19.98 5.32
C LEU A 86 3.66 -19.50 6.61
N LEU A 87 2.90 -19.20 7.66
CA LEU A 87 3.40 -18.69 8.93
C LEU A 87 3.12 -19.68 10.06
N PRO A 88 3.97 -19.73 11.10
CA PRO A 88 3.63 -20.41 12.35
C PRO A 88 2.28 -19.91 12.91
N PRO A 89 1.41 -20.79 13.45
CA PRO A 89 0.06 -20.42 13.87
C PRO A 89 -0.01 -19.27 14.87
N ASP A 90 0.93 -19.22 15.83
CA ASP A 90 0.99 -18.16 16.84
C ASP A 90 1.32 -16.79 16.21
N ILE A 91 2.21 -16.78 15.21
CA ILE A 91 2.62 -15.57 14.48
C ILE A 91 1.49 -15.12 13.56
N ALA A 92 0.83 -16.05 12.86
CA ALA A 92 -0.31 -15.76 12.01
C ALA A 92 -1.44 -15.08 12.81
N ASN A 93 -1.78 -15.62 13.98
CA ASN A 93 -2.83 -15.10 14.86
C ASN A 93 -2.53 -13.71 15.41
N ARG A 94 -1.24 -13.36 15.59
CA ARG A 94 -0.78 -12.06 16.09
C ARG A 94 -0.47 -11.05 14.98
N SER A 95 -0.86 -11.34 13.74
CA SER A 95 -0.51 -10.51 12.57
C SER A 95 -1.76 -10.05 11.82
N THR A 96 -1.78 -8.76 11.50
CA THR A 96 -2.88 -8.14 10.76
C THR A 96 -2.82 -8.54 9.28
N GLY A 97 -3.97 -8.54 8.60
CA GLY A 97 -4.01 -8.85 7.16
C GLY A 97 -3.14 -7.90 6.31
N LEU A 98 -3.01 -6.63 6.73
CA LEU A 98 -2.12 -5.66 6.10
C LEU A 98 -0.65 -6.11 6.19
N GLU A 99 -0.19 -6.47 7.39
CA GLU A 99 1.20 -6.90 7.64
C GLU A 99 1.52 -8.18 6.88
N THR A 100 0.62 -9.18 6.97
CA THR A 100 0.77 -10.47 6.29
C THR A 100 0.83 -10.32 4.77
N LEU A 101 -0.12 -9.58 4.17
CA LEU A 101 -0.14 -9.37 2.72
C LEU A 101 1.04 -8.53 2.24
N THR A 102 1.47 -7.52 3.03
CA THR A 102 2.62 -6.66 2.69
C THR A 102 3.90 -7.47 2.65
N ALA A 103 4.16 -8.28 3.68
CA ALA A 103 5.34 -9.14 3.73
C ALA A 103 5.35 -10.14 2.58
N PHE A 104 4.20 -10.77 2.31
CA PHE A 104 4.05 -11.74 1.24
C PHE A 104 4.35 -11.11 -0.13
N LEU A 105 3.67 -10.01 -0.46
CA LEU A 105 3.88 -9.33 -1.75
C LEU A 105 5.30 -8.81 -1.90
N TRP A 106 5.96 -8.40 -0.81
CA TRP A 106 7.36 -7.96 -0.85
C TRP A 106 8.30 -9.11 -1.25
N CYS A 107 8.13 -10.30 -0.68
CA CYS A 107 8.85 -11.51 -1.07
C CYS A 107 8.56 -11.88 -2.54
N GLN A 108 7.28 -12.04 -2.91
CA GLN A 108 6.91 -12.47 -4.26
C GLN A 108 7.35 -11.48 -5.34
N ARG A 109 7.22 -10.18 -5.07
CA ARG A 109 7.70 -9.14 -5.99
C ARG A 109 9.22 -9.20 -6.16
N THR A 110 9.96 -9.44 -5.07
CA THR A 110 11.42 -9.55 -5.12
C THR A 110 11.86 -10.77 -5.92
N ALA A 111 11.27 -11.94 -5.67
CA ALA A 111 11.54 -13.16 -6.43
C ALA A 111 11.26 -12.97 -7.93
N ALA A 112 10.14 -12.34 -8.27
CA ALA A 112 9.76 -12.06 -9.64
C ALA A 112 10.70 -11.08 -10.36
N LEU A 113 11.27 -10.11 -9.65
CA LEU A 113 12.22 -9.15 -10.22
C LEU A 113 13.60 -9.76 -10.48
N ARG A 114 14.00 -10.81 -9.74
CA ARG A 114 15.34 -11.44 -9.81
C ARG A 114 16.50 -10.42 -9.79
N PRO A 115 16.54 -9.48 -8.83
CA PRO A 115 17.67 -8.57 -8.69
C PRO A 115 18.94 -9.34 -8.27
N ASP A 116 20.08 -8.64 -8.24
CA ASP A 116 21.29 -9.18 -7.60
C ASP A 116 20.99 -9.64 -6.17
N ALA A 117 21.59 -10.76 -5.76
CA ALA A 117 21.31 -11.39 -4.47
C ALA A 117 21.60 -10.47 -3.26
N ASN A 118 22.60 -9.61 -3.38
CA ASN A 118 22.97 -8.65 -2.34
C ASN A 118 22.28 -7.29 -2.50
N LYS A 119 21.49 -7.09 -3.57
CA LYS A 119 20.74 -5.86 -3.76
C LYS A 119 19.80 -5.64 -2.58
N GLU A 120 19.86 -4.43 -2.05
CA GLU A 120 18.97 -3.99 -1.00
C GLU A 120 17.56 -3.78 -1.57
N MET A 121 16.60 -4.46 -0.98
CA MET A 121 15.18 -4.37 -1.30
C MET A 121 14.47 -3.67 -0.15
N ARG A 122 13.53 -2.79 -0.49
CA ARG A 122 12.84 -1.95 0.49
C ARG A 122 11.34 -2.10 0.34
N VAL A 123 10.61 -2.23 1.44
CA VAL A 123 9.15 -2.04 1.44
C VAL A 123 8.81 -0.86 2.32
N ILE A 124 8.08 0.09 1.74
CA ILE A 124 7.63 1.31 2.41
C ILE A 124 6.11 1.23 2.50
N PHE A 125 5.55 1.56 3.64
CA PHE A 125 4.09 1.63 3.77
C PHE A 125 3.65 2.83 4.58
N ILE A 126 2.50 3.39 4.23
CA ILE A 126 2.01 4.63 4.84
C ILE A 126 1.34 4.33 6.18
N VAL A 127 1.86 4.92 7.26
CA VAL A 127 1.29 4.79 8.60
C VAL A 127 0.60 6.10 9.00
N ASN A 128 -0.70 6.05 9.26
CA ASN A 128 -1.45 7.17 9.84
C ASN A 128 -0.93 7.45 11.26
N ALA A 129 -0.33 8.62 11.44
CA ALA A 129 0.31 9.02 12.68
C ALA A 129 -0.65 9.71 13.67
N ARG A 130 -1.86 10.09 13.25
CA ARG A 130 -2.84 10.76 14.12
C ARG A 130 -3.06 10.06 15.46
N PRO A 131 -3.22 8.72 15.53
CA PRO A 131 -3.43 8.04 16.81
C PRO A 131 -2.19 8.04 17.72
N LYS A 132 -1.00 8.22 17.14
CA LYS A 132 0.30 8.15 17.81
C LYS A 132 0.69 9.46 18.50
N LEU A 133 0.22 10.60 18.00
CA LEU A 133 0.54 11.92 18.51
C LEU A 133 -0.32 12.23 19.74
N LYS A 134 0.31 12.38 20.91
CA LYS A 134 -0.37 12.67 22.18
C LYS A 134 -0.04 14.06 22.73
N ASN A 135 1.10 14.63 22.38
CA ASN A 135 1.62 15.86 22.98
C ASN A 135 1.96 16.93 21.92
N PRO A 136 1.00 17.75 21.47
CA PRO A 136 -0.43 17.67 21.76
C PRO A 136 -1.16 16.64 20.88
N THR A 137 -2.30 16.15 21.36
CA THR A 137 -3.15 15.23 20.60
C THR A 137 -3.76 15.97 19.42
N LEU A 138 -3.71 15.36 18.22
CA LEU A 138 -4.36 15.95 17.06
C LEU A 138 -5.90 15.93 17.22
N PRO A 139 -6.59 17.06 16.94
CA PRO A 139 -8.04 17.10 16.94
C PRO A 139 -8.64 16.04 16.01
N ARG A 140 -9.80 15.49 16.37
CA ARG A 140 -10.52 14.52 15.53
C ARG A 140 -10.80 15.07 14.12
N GLY A 141 -10.98 16.38 14.01
CA GLY A 141 -11.20 17.11 12.75
C GLY A 141 -9.95 17.50 11.98
N TYR A 142 -8.75 17.12 12.42
CA TYR A 142 -7.51 17.44 11.73
C TYR A 142 -7.46 16.78 10.34
N TYR A 143 -7.71 17.58 9.30
CA TYR A 143 -7.78 17.12 7.92
C TYR A 143 -6.44 17.30 7.18
N GLY A 144 -5.40 17.86 7.81
CA GLY A 144 -4.07 18.03 7.21
C GLY A 144 -3.31 16.70 7.04
N ASN A 145 -2.05 16.75 6.60
CA ASN A 145 -1.21 15.54 6.51
C ASN A 145 -0.71 15.14 7.90
N ALA A 146 -0.80 13.87 8.26
CA ALA A 146 -0.24 13.30 9.49
C ALA A 146 0.06 11.81 9.30
N PHE A 147 1.13 11.50 8.56
CA PHE A 147 1.56 10.14 8.27
C PHE A 147 3.09 10.06 8.14
N ALA A 148 3.61 8.84 8.23
CA ALA A 148 5.02 8.51 8.00
C ALA A 148 5.15 7.43 6.92
N PHE A 149 6.38 7.28 6.41
CA PHE A 149 6.80 6.26 5.45
C PHE A 149 7.85 5.33 6.07
N PRO A 150 7.55 4.61 7.16
CA PRO A 150 8.51 3.64 7.69
C PRO A 150 8.90 2.64 6.60
N VAL A 151 10.17 2.22 6.66
CA VAL A 151 10.76 1.29 5.70
C VAL A 151 11.25 0.04 6.41
N ALA A 152 10.97 -1.12 5.81
CA ALA A 152 11.65 -2.37 6.10
C ALA A 152 12.64 -2.67 4.97
N ILE A 153 13.83 -3.16 5.36
CA ILE A 153 14.99 -3.34 4.47
C ILE A 153 15.51 -4.77 4.63
N ALA A 154 15.77 -5.43 3.52
CA ALA A 154 16.41 -6.75 3.47
C ALA A 154 17.15 -6.94 2.14
N THR A 155 18.06 -7.92 2.06
CA THR A 155 18.65 -8.30 0.77
C THR A 155 17.66 -9.11 -0.06
N ALA A 156 17.82 -9.09 -1.37
CA ALA A 156 17.03 -9.94 -2.26
C ALA A 156 17.15 -11.43 -1.92
N ARG A 157 18.36 -11.89 -1.58
CA ARG A 157 18.62 -13.25 -1.10
C ARG A 157 17.79 -13.59 0.13
N ASP A 158 17.83 -12.74 1.14
CA ASP A 158 17.10 -12.97 2.39
C ASP A 158 15.59 -13.08 2.14
N LEU A 159 15.03 -12.24 1.26
CA LEU A 159 13.61 -12.28 0.92
C LEU A 159 13.20 -13.51 0.10
N ALA A 160 14.14 -14.12 -0.63
CA ALA A 160 13.91 -15.30 -1.45
C ALA A 160 14.12 -16.62 -0.67
N GLU A 161 15.10 -16.65 0.24
CA GLU A 161 15.54 -17.88 0.91
C GLU A 161 14.96 -18.05 2.32
N LYS A 162 14.66 -16.96 3.04
CA LYS A 162 14.13 -17.02 4.41
C LYS A 162 12.60 -17.21 4.40
N PRO A 163 12.03 -17.85 5.45
CA PRO A 163 10.59 -18.01 5.56
C PRO A 163 9.87 -16.65 5.64
N LEU A 164 8.59 -16.62 5.25
CA LEU A 164 7.76 -15.40 5.25
C LEU A 164 7.75 -14.66 6.59
N GLU A 165 7.90 -15.40 7.69
CA GLU A 165 8.05 -14.86 9.04
C GLU A 165 9.16 -13.79 9.13
N PHE A 166 10.28 -13.97 8.43
CA PHE A 166 11.39 -13.02 8.44
C PHE A 166 10.96 -11.66 7.89
N ALA A 167 10.34 -11.63 6.70
CA ALA A 167 9.84 -10.41 6.09
C ALA A 167 8.71 -9.79 6.95
N LEU A 168 7.82 -10.61 7.49
CA LEU A 168 6.73 -10.17 8.36
C LEU A 168 7.25 -9.49 9.62
N ARG A 169 8.29 -10.04 10.26
CA ARG A 169 8.92 -9.44 11.43
C ARG A 169 9.45 -8.04 11.10
N LEU A 170 10.15 -7.88 9.99
CA LEU A 170 10.68 -6.58 9.55
C LEU A 170 9.56 -5.57 9.28
N VAL A 171 8.47 -5.98 8.62
CA VAL A 171 7.29 -5.14 8.39
C VAL A 171 6.66 -4.69 9.71
N LYS A 172 6.53 -5.59 10.69
CA LYS A 172 5.98 -5.27 12.02
C LYS A 172 6.89 -4.31 12.79
N GLU A 173 8.20 -4.52 12.76
CA GLU A 173 9.20 -3.65 13.38
C GLU A 173 9.16 -2.24 12.75
N ALA A 174 9.18 -2.15 11.42
CA ALA A 174 9.08 -0.89 10.70
C ALA A 174 7.77 -0.14 11.05
N LYS A 175 6.63 -0.84 11.10
CA LYS A 175 5.35 -0.24 11.47
C LYS A 175 5.34 0.25 12.92
N ALA A 176 5.92 -0.52 13.82
CA ALA A 176 6.00 -0.19 15.24
C ALA A 176 6.95 0.99 15.53
N SER A 177 7.96 1.21 14.67
CA SER A 177 8.92 2.31 14.79
C SER A 177 8.26 3.71 14.72
N VAL A 178 7.07 3.81 14.09
CA VAL A 178 6.31 5.05 14.00
C VAL A 178 5.68 5.39 15.35
N THR A 179 6.48 6.07 16.16
CA THR A 179 6.13 6.64 17.45
C THR A 179 5.87 8.15 17.35
N GLU A 180 5.44 8.78 18.44
CA GLU A 180 5.37 10.24 18.49
C GLU A 180 6.75 10.87 18.25
N GLU A 181 7.81 10.36 18.88
CA GLU A 181 9.17 10.89 18.71
C GLU A 181 9.67 10.71 17.26
N TYR A 182 9.33 9.59 16.61
CA TYR A 182 9.60 9.41 15.18
C TYR A 182 8.97 10.52 14.34
N MET A 183 7.72 10.89 14.62
CA MET A 183 7.04 11.97 13.90
C MET A 183 7.66 13.35 14.17
N ARG A 184 8.11 13.61 15.40
CA ARG A 184 8.79 14.87 15.76
C ARG A 184 10.15 14.97 15.07
N SER A 185 10.92 13.88 15.10
CA SER A 185 12.19 13.76 14.37
C SER A 185 12.00 13.95 12.86
N LEU A 186 10.94 13.36 12.30
CA LEU A 186 10.60 13.49 10.88
C LEU A 186 10.30 14.95 10.50
N ALA A 187 9.51 15.67 11.31
CA ALA A 187 9.24 17.08 11.07
C ALA A 187 10.52 17.92 11.08
N ASP A 188 11.43 17.65 12.02
CA ASP A 188 12.73 18.32 12.10
C ASP A 188 13.59 18.01 10.88
N LEU A 189 13.61 16.76 10.42
CA LEU A 189 14.31 16.34 9.21
C LEU A 189 13.79 17.08 7.97
N MET A 190 12.46 17.19 7.84
CA MET A 190 11.83 17.87 6.70
C MET A 190 12.24 19.33 6.58
N VAL A 191 12.37 20.04 7.71
CA VAL A 191 12.84 21.43 7.74
C VAL A 191 14.35 21.51 7.51
N THR A 192 15.12 20.60 8.12
CA THR A 192 16.59 20.62 8.05
C THR A 192 17.13 20.25 6.66
N LYS A 193 16.50 19.28 5.99
CA LYS A 193 16.94 18.73 4.69
C LYS A 193 16.09 19.21 3.50
N GLY A 194 15.14 20.12 3.71
CA GLY A 194 14.31 20.67 2.63
C GLY A 194 13.36 19.66 1.98
N ARG A 195 12.78 18.75 2.76
CA ARG A 195 11.86 17.67 2.32
C ARG A 195 12.51 16.71 1.30
N PRO A 196 13.45 15.87 1.75
CA PRO A 196 14.10 14.90 0.86
C PRO A 196 13.09 13.95 0.24
N LYS A 197 13.38 13.48 -0.98
CA LYS A 197 12.65 12.37 -1.60
C LYS A 197 13.04 11.07 -0.88
N PHE A 198 12.10 10.13 -0.80
CA PHE A 198 12.45 8.80 -0.30
C PHE A 198 13.31 8.06 -1.34
N LEU A 199 14.13 7.12 -0.87
CA LEU A 199 14.97 6.32 -1.74
C LEU A 199 14.09 5.32 -2.53
N ALA A 200 14.04 5.50 -3.86
CA ALA A 200 13.17 4.73 -4.74
C ALA A 200 13.79 3.42 -5.24
N ASP A 201 15.13 3.30 -5.24
CA ASP A 201 15.78 2.07 -5.71
C ASP A 201 15.42 0.88 -4.80
N GLY A 202 15.08 -0.25 -5.43
CA GLY A 202 14.60 -1.44 -4.74
C GLY A 202 13.29 -1.27 -3.95
N ALA A 203 12.66 -0.08 -3.99
CA ALA A 203 11.51 0.23 -3.15
C ALA A 203 10.19 -0.29 -3.72
N TYR A 204 9.36 -0.79 -2.82
CA TYR A 204 7.97 -1.15 -3.06
C TYR A 204 7.08 -0.36 -2.09
N LEU A 205 6.31 0.60 -2.60
CA LEU A 205 5.45 1.46 -1.78
C LEU A 205 4.04 0.88 -1.69
N ILE A 206 3.51 0.73 -0.48
CA ILE A 206 2.16 0.24 -0.24
C ILE A 206 1.34 1.26 0.55
N SER A 207 0.13 1.55 0.07
CA SER A 207 -0.84 2.37 0.80
C SER A 207 -2.16 1.62 1.01
N ASP A 208 -2.63 1.56 2.25
CA ASP A 208 -3.93 1.00 2.57
C ASP A 208 -5.01 2.09 2.52
N VAL A 209 -5.92 1.97 1.56
CA VAL A 209 -7.04 2.90 1.36
C VAL A 209 -8.39 2.20 1.43
N ARG A 210 -8.45 1.00 2.03
CA ARG A 210 -9.68 0.20 2.15
C ARG A 210 -10.80 0.94 2.88
N ASN A 211 -10.45 1.89 3.76
CA ASN A 211 -11.40 2.71 4.51
C ASN A 211 -12.32 3.57 3.62
N PHE A 212 -11.97 3.80 2.36
CA PHE A 212 -12.81 4.57 1.43
C PHE A 212 -14.05 3.81 0.98
N ALA A 213 -14.04 2.47 1.01
CA ALA A 213 -15.20 1.67 0.63
C ALA A 213 -16.36 1.74 1.64
N ASP A 214 -16.07 2.14 2.87
CA ASP A 214 -17.08 2.24 3.94
C ASP A 214 -17.60 3.66 4.17
N ILE A 215 -17.20 4.63 3.33
CA ILE A 215 -17.71 6.01 3.42
C ILE A 215 -19.12 6.06 2.88
N ASP A 216 -20.08 6.48 3.69
CA ASP A 216 -21.43 6.79 3.25
C ASP A 216 -21.45 8.14 2.52
N LEU A 217 -21.82 8.11 1.23
CA LEU A 217 -21.93 9.29 0.36
C LEU A 217 -23.30 9.96 0.47
N GLY A 218 -24.14 9.54 1.43
CA GLY A 218 -25.43 10.15 1.71
C GLY A 218 -26.54 9.54 0.86
N VAL A 219 -27.21 10.35 0.03
CA VAL A 219 -28.33 9.85 -0.81
C VAL A 219 -27.93 8.74 -1.77
N TRP A 220 -26.63 8.61 -2.07
CA TRP A 220 -26.08 7.55 -2.92
C TRP A 220 -25.63 6.31 -2.14
N GLY A 221 -25.65 6.34 -0.81
CA GLY A 221 -25.20 5.24 0.05
C GLY A 221 -23.69 4.98 -0.02
N LYS A 222 -23.30 3.71 0.20
CA LYS A 222 -21.88 3.29 0.17
C LYS A 222 -21.38 3.14 -1.28
N PRO A 223 -20.10 3.48 -1.56
CA PRO A 223 -19.53 3.30 -2.88
C PRO A 223 -19.39 1.80 -3.21
N VAL A 224 -19.64 1.45 -4.47
CA VAL A 224 -19.31 0.13 -5.02
C VAL A 224 -17.78 -0.08 -5.08
N TYR A 225 -17.02 1.01 -5.19
CA TYR A 225 -15.56 1.02 -5.21
C TYR A 225 -15.03 2.33 -4.64
N GLY A 226 -14.09 2.24 -3.68
CA GLY A 226 -13.48 3.41 -3.05
C GLY A 226 -11.97 3.23 -2.91
N GLY A 227 -11.20 3.69 -3.89
CA GLY A 227 -9.73 3.59 -3.89
C GLY A 227 -9.08 3.97 -5.21
N ILE A 228 -7.77 3.73 -5.32
CA ILE A 228 -6.98 3.98 -6.53
C ILE A 228 -6.91 2.68 -7.34
N GLY A 229 -7.47 2.69 -8.55
CA GLY A 229 -7.59 1.51 -9.42
C GLY A 229 -6.37 1.20 -10.29
N LYS A 230 -5.28 1.95 -10.13
CA LYS A 230 -4.05 1.79 -10.91
C LYS A 230 -2.84 1.70 -9.98
N ALA A 231 -1.84 0.93 -10.41
CA ALA A 231 -0.55 0.92 -9.77
C ALA A 231 0.22 2.20 -10.15
N GLY A 232 1.11 2.62 -9.26
CA GLY A 232 1.88 3.85 -9.39
C GLY A 232 1.13 5.10 -8.92
N VAL A 233 1.88 6.03 -8.31
CA VAL A 233 1.45 7.41 -8.08
C VAL A 233 2.62 8.32 -8.42
N MET A 234 2.36 9.33 -9.26
CA MET A 234 3.41 10.23 -9.80
C MET A 234 4.52 9.40 -10.47
N ASP A 235 5.79 9.74 -10.26
CA ASP A 235 6.95 9.09 -10.90
C ASP A 235 7.32 7.73 -10.25
N SER A 236 6.57 7.28 -9.23
CA SER A 236 6.87 6.05 -8.50
C SER A 236 6.07 4.86 -9.04
N LEU A 237 6.60 4.21 -10.08
CA LEU A 237 5.97 3.07 -10.77
C LEU A 237 5.87 1.82 -9.88
N GLY A 238 6.63 1.75 -8.78
CA GLY A 238 6.59 0.67 -7.78
C GLY A 238 5.57 0.83 -6.66
N SER A 239 4.46 1.54 -6.87
CA SER A 239 3.44 1.79 -5.82
C SER A 239 2.19 0.93 -5.99
N SER A 240 1.71 0.32 -4.91
CA SER A 240 0.49 -0.47 -4.86
C SER A 240 -0.48 0.03 -3.79
N PHE A 241 -1.77 -0.13 -4.06
CA PHE A 241 -2.84 0.32 -3.17
C PHE A 241 -3.69 -0.87 -2.75
N TYR A 242 -3.95 -1.01 -1.45
CA TYR A 242 -4.93 -1.97 -0.97
C TYR A 242 -6.29 -1.33 -1.02
N VAL A 243 -7.15 -1.87 -1.88
CA VAL A 243 -8.51 -1.37 -2.09
C VAL A 243 -9.50 -2.45 -1.72
N SER A 244 -10.55 -2.08 -0.99
CA SER A 244 -11.62 -3.01 -0.66
C SER A 244 -12.51 -3.17 -1.89
N LEU A 245 -12.73 -4.40 -2.31
CA LEU A 245 -13.56 -4.74 -3.45
C LEU A 245 -14.46 -5.91 -3.08
N GLU A 246 -15.73 -5.82 -3.45
CA GLU A 246 -16.61 -6.98 -3.51
C GLU A 246 -16.64 -7.50 -4.94
N ASN A 247 -16.31 -8.78 -5.10
CA ASN A 247 -16.30 -9.42 -6.41
C ASN A 247 -17.72 -9.84 -6.83
N ARG A 248 -17.90 -10.33 -8.08
CA ARG A 248 -19.25 -10.67 -8.58
C ARG A 248 -19.91 -11.86 -7.84
N LYS A 249 -19.18 -12.58 -7.00
CA LYS A 249 -19.73 -13.64 -6.14
C LYS A 249 -20.20 -13.10 -4.78
N GLY A 250 -20.10 -11.79 -4.55
CA GLY A 250 -20.39 -11.18 -3.26
C GLY A 250 -19.27 -11.37 -2.22
N GLU A 251 -18.11 -11.90 -2.62
CA GLU A 251 -16.98 -12.04 -1.71
C GLU A 251 -16.21 -10.72 -1.64
N ARG A 252 -16.04 -10.22 -0.41
CA ARG A 252 -15.23 -9.05 -0.11
C ARG A 252 -13.77 -9.46 0.07
N GLY A 253 -12.88 -8.78 -0.63
CA GLY A 253 -11.44 -8.99 -0.55
C GLY A 253 -10.65 -7.72 -0.79
N ILE A 254 -9.34 -7.90 -0.98
CA ILE A 254 -8.39 -6.82 -1.21
C ILE A 254 -7.95 -6.86 -2.67
N LEU A 255 -8.26 -5.82 -3.43
CA LEU A 255 -7.69 -5.61 -4.76
C LEU A 255 -6.36 -4.86 -4.63
N VAL A 256 -5.32 -5.38 -5.26
CA VAL A 256 -3.96 -4.82 -5.28
C VAL A 256 -3.49 -4.64 -6.72
N PRO A 257 -3.49 -3.40 -7.25
CA PRO A 257 -2.81 -3.07 -8.50
C PRO A 257 -1.30 -3.19 -8.31
N VAL A 258 -0.63 -3.89 -9.22
CA VAL A 258 0.83 -4.07 -9.25
C VAL A 258 1.34 -3.69 -10.64
N CYS A 259 2.44 -2.95 -10.70
CA CYS A 259 3.13 -2.59 -11.94
C CYS A 259 4.56 -3.14 -11.91
N LEU A 260 4.94 -3.88 -12.95
CA LEU A 260 6.25 -4.51 -13.11
C LEU A 260 6.62 -4.55 -14.60
N PRO A 261 7.91 -4.70 -14.93
CA PRO A 261 8.33 -5.14 -16.27
C PRO A 261 7.56 -6.38 -16.71
N GLU A 262 7.21 -6.50 -17.99
CA GLU A 262 6.36 -7.59 -18.49
C GLU A 262 6.85 -8.99 -18.09
N LYS A 263 8.14 -9.28 -18.26
CA LYS A 263 8.75 -10.56 -17.87
C LYS A 263 8.68 -10.79 -16.37
N ALA A 264 8.89 -9.74 -15.57
CA ALA A 264 8.77 -9.83 -14.12
C ALA A 264 7.30 -10.03 -13.70
N MET A 265 6.35 -9.42 -14.40
CA MET A 265 4.93 -9.63 -14.15
C MET A 265 4.48 -11.07 -14.46
N GLN A 266 5.01 -11.69 -15.52
CA GLN A 266 4.74 -13.11 -15.82
C GLN A 266 5.21 -14.00 -14.67
N ARG A 267 6.47 -13.82 -14.24
CA ARG A 267 7.01 -14.55 -13.07
C ARG A 267 6.23 -14.26 -11.80
N PHE A 268 5.83 -13.02 -11.56
CA PHE A 268 5.04 -12.67 -10.39
C PHE A 268 3.71 -13.44 -10.34
N VAL A 269 3.05 -13.64 -11.49
CA VAL A 269 1.86 -14.51 -11.56
C VAL A 269 2.21 -15.95 -11.22
N GLU A 270 3.32 -16.49 -11.75
CA GLU A 270 3.79 -17.85 -11.46
C GLU A 270 4.10 -18.05 -9.97
N GLU A 271 4.75 -17.07 -9.32
CA GLU A 271 5.04 -17.08 -7.88
C GLU A 271 3.75 -17.12 -7.03
N LEU A 272 2.74 -16.32 -7.42
CA LEU A 272 1.43 -16.34 -6.75
C LEU A 272 0.71 -17.68 -6.99
N ASP A 273 0.74 -18.18 -8.22
CA ASP A 273 0.12 -19.44 -8.61
C ASP A 273 0.77 -20.62 -7.87
N ALA A 274 2.08 -20.61 -7.65
CA ALA A 274 2.76 -21.66 -6.89
C ALA A 274 2.24 -21.76 -5.45
N VAL A 275 1.93 -20.61 -4.84
CA VAL A 275 1.39 -20.53 -3.47
C VAL A 275 -0.09 -20.92 -3.42
N PHE A 276 -0.89 -20.45 -4.38
CA PHE A 276 -2.34 -20.65 -4.34
C PHE A 276 -2.82 -21.94 -5.01
N ASN A 277 -2.08 -22.46 -6.00
CA ASN A 277 -2.42 -23.68 -6.74
C ASN A 277 -1.64 -24.92 -6.25
N GLY A 278 -0.69 -24.77 -5.31
CA GLY A 278 -0.07 -25.87 -4.57
C GLY A 278 -1.06 -26.68 -3.71
N VAL A 279 -2.27 -26.16 -3.52
CA VAL A 279 -3.48 -26.89 -3.11
C VAL A 279 -4.24 -27.26 -4.39
N ARG A 280 -4.13 -28.52 -4.85
CA ARG A 280 -4.71 -29.10 -6.09
C ARG A 280 -5.91 -28.33 -6.67
N PHE A 281 -5.85 -27.91 -7.94
CA PHE A 281 -6.81 -28.28 -9.00
C PHE A 281 -6.34 -27.88 -10.42
N ALA A 282 -6.91 -28.58 -11.40
CA ALA A 282 -6.44 -28.78 -12.76
C ALA A 282 -6.44 -27.56 -13.70
N PHE A 283 -5.51 -27.59 -14.65
CA PHE A 283 -5.48 -26.78 -15.85
C PHE A 283 -6.85 -26.74 -16.56
N SER A 284 -7.37 -25.54 -16.78
CA SER A 284 -8.25 -25.28 -17.92
C SER A 284 -7.95 -23.94 -18.55
N THR A 285 -7.40 -24.02 -19.75
CA THR A 285 -7.30 -22.94 -20.73
C THR A 285 -8.70 -22.59 -21.18
N LEU A 286 -9.19 -21.39 -20.88
CA LEU A 286 -10.14 -20.68 -21.75
C LEU A 286 -10.33 -19.22 -21.33
N LYS A 287 -10.32 -18.37 -22.37
CA LYS A 287 -10.88 -17.01 -22.47
C LYS A 287 -12.09 -16.84 -21.58
N ILE A 288 -12.28 -15.65 -21.03
CA ILE A 288 -13.59 -15.02 -20.90
C ILE A 288 -13.45 -13.56 -20.41
N LEU A 289 -13.69 -12.61 -21.31
CA LEU A 289 -14.70 -11.58 -21.06
C LEU A 289 -16.05 -12.31 -21.10
N SER A 290 -16.95 -11.96 -20.17
CA SER A 290 -18.28 -12.54 -19.88
C SER A 290 -18.33 -13.88 -19.10
N ASP A 291 -18.51 -13.71 -17.78
CA ASP A 291 -19.14 -14.64 -16.83
C ASP A 291 -18.28 -15.62 -16.04
N ASN A 292 -18.60 -15.66 -14.74
CA ASN A 292 -18.11 -16.54 -13.69
C ASN A 292 -16.65 -16.38 -13.25
N LEU A 293 -16.51 -15.71 -12.09
CA LEU A 293 -15.38 -15.86 -11.19
C LEU A 293 -15.13 -17.35 -10.88
N THR A 294 -13.90 -17.84 -11.05
CA THR A 294 -13.06 -18.60 -10.09
C THR A 294 -11.69 -18.77 -10.75
N LEU A 295 -10.78 -17.83 -10.53
CA LEU A 295 -9.32 -17.92 -10.66
C LEU A 295 -8.82 -16.47 -10.53
N ILE A 296 -7.74 -16.22 -9.79
CA ILE A 296 -7.12 -14.90 -9.73
C ILE A 296 -6.47 -14.63 -11.07
N ARG A 297 -7.25 -14.09 -12.01
CA ARG A 297 -6.73 -13.50 -13.24
C ARG A 297 -6.52 -12.03 -12.98
N ALA A 298 -5.29 -11.60 -13.22
CA ALA A 298 -4.94 -10.21 -13.36
C ALA A 298 -5.91 -9.45 -14.25
N ILE A 299 -6.55 -8.42 -13.69
CA ILE A 299 -7.41 -7.52 -14.47
C ILE A 299 -6.53 -6.50 -15.17
N SER A 300 -6.45 -6.56 -16.50
CA SER A 300 -5.85 -5.52 -17.34
C SER A 300 -6.76 -4.29 -17.32
N GLY A 301 -6.26 -3.17 -16.80
CA GLY A 301 -7.05 -1.95 -16.65
C GLY A 301 -7.18 -1.17 -17.96
N ASN A 302 -8.37 -1.18 -18.55
CA ASN A 302 -8.83 -0.03 -19.34
C ASN A 302 -10.28 0.31 -18.95
N LEU A 303 -10.45 0.90 -17.77
CA LEU A 303 -11.68 1.61 -17.40
C LEU A 303 -11.61 3.04 -17.95
N GLN A 304 -11.77 3.17 -19.26
CA GLN A 304 -12.34 4.39 -19.84
C GLN A 304 -13.65 4.02 -20.51
N SER A 305 -14.64 4.89 -20.35
CA SER A 305 -16.02 4.79 -20.86
C SER A 305 -16.98 3.88 -20.05
N LYS A 306 -17.64 4.50 -19.06
CA LYS A 306 -19.10 4.38 -18.92
C LYS A 306 -19.74 5.70 -19.41
N LYS A 307 -19.91 5.83 -20.73
CA LYS A 307 -21.13 6.42 -21.33
C LYS A 307 -22.09 5.22 -21.45
N SER A 308 -23.38 5.22 -21.15
CA SER A 308 -24.46 6.21 -21.23
C SER A 308 -25.56 5.67 -20.27
N LEU A 309 -26.19 6.45 -19.39
CA LEU A 309 -27.51 7.06 -19.60
C LEU A 309 -28.36 6.39 -20.70
N GLU A 310 -29.41 5.67 -20.29
CA GLU A 310 -30.78 5.92 -20.74
C GLU A 310 -31.79 5.15 -19.85
N LEU A 311 -32.71 5.94 -19.28
CA LEU A 311 -34.01 5.67 -18.64
C LEU A 311 -34.24 4.35 -17.87
#